data_AF-A0A2T0AK53-F1
#
_entry.id   AF-A0A2T0AK53-F1
#
_cell.length_a   1.000
_cell.length_b   1.000
_cell.length_c   1.000
_cell.angle_alpha   90.00
_cell.angle_beta   90.00
_cell.angle_gamma   90.00
#
_symmetry.space_group_name_H-M   'P 1'
#
loop_
_entity.id
_entity.type
_entity.pdbx_description
1 polymer ?
#
loop_
_entity_poly.entity_id
_entity_poly.type
_entity_poly.pdbx_seq_one_letter_code
_entity_poly.pdbx_strand_id
1 'polypeptide(L)'
;MRSMSKKEEIIRLFKEGFSAEEIRDRTQFNLKYIKEVIRKYSKNVDKKAKEKSLSKNNEFTAIYENIKDMQFEIDKLKIMFDEIVDKDREKSKNEERILLNIEEVENFIKNIKKNIANIRSFKVKFIIDWDSSETKKNEEIIEEGPFFNPIAFYMKEGEKRLREKLNYFSNQELKSIIKAYAPDPKGYAYRWKSKERLLKYILEKVKAFTDSGKVFYT
;
A
#
# COMPACT_ATOMS: atom_id res chain seq x y z
N MET A 1 66.30 39.15 18.72
CA MET A 1 65.81 38.10 19.63
C MET A 1 64.78 38.71 20.57
N ARG A 2 63.53 38.22 20.62
CA ARG A 2 62.55 38.69 21.63
C ARG A 2 62.98 38.10 22.98
N SER A 3 63.31 38.94 23.96
CA SER A 3 63.55 38.44 25.33
C SER A 3 62.24 37.92 25.88
N MET A 4 62.26 36.72 26.46
CA MET A 4 61.12 36.17 27.16
C MET A 4 60.72 37.09 28.32
N SER A 5 59.42 37.29 28.54
CA SER A 5 58.96 38.08 29.68
C SER A 5 59.12 37.30 30.99
N LYS A 6 59.27 38.01 32.11
CA LYS A 6 59.38 37.41 33.45
C LYS A 6 58.23 36.42 33.75
N LYS A 7 57.03 36.74 33.28
CA LYS A 7 55.84 35.90 33.44
C LYS A 7 55.92 34.60 32.63
N GLU A 8 56.40 34.67 31.39
CA GLU A 8 56.55 33.51 30.51
C GLU A 8 57.62 32.55 31.03
N GLU A 9 58.73 33.09 31.54
CA GLU A 9 59.80 32.30 32.13
C GLU A 9 59.33 31.55 33.40
N ILE A 10 58.57 32.21 34.28
CA ILE A 10 57.96 31.57 35.46
C ILE A 10 57.01 30.45 35.04
N ILE A 11 56.14 30.69 34.05
CA ILE A 11 55.17 29.67 33.57
C ILE A 11 55.90 28.49 32.94
N ARG A 12 57.00 28.73 32.20
CA ARG A 12 57.81 27.67 31.61
C ARG A 12 58.40 26.77 32.69
N LEU A 13 59.09 27.33 33.68
CA LEU A 13 59.70 26.56 34.76
C LEU A 13 58.64 25.81 35.60
N PHE A 14 57.48 26.43 35.82
CA PHE A 14 56.38 25.76 36.52
C PHE A 14 55.84 24.55 35.72
N LYS A 15 55.75 24.64 34.39
CA LYS A 15 55.38 23.49 33.52
C LYS A 15 56.41 22.38 33.52
N GLU A 16 57.68 22.71 33.73
CA GLU A 16 58.79 21.75 33.86
C GLU A 16 58.81 21.05 35.22
N GLY A 17 57.93 21.42 36.16
CA GLY A 17 57.75 20.76 37.45
C GLY A 17 58.45 21.43 38.63
N PHE A 18 59.09 22.60 38.44
CA PHE A 18 59.76 23.32 39.51
C PHE A 18 58.77 23.98 40.48
N SER A 19 59.06 23.88 41.77
CA SER A 19 58.35 24.58 42.85
C SER A 19 58.58 26.09 42.80
N ALA A 20 57.74 26.87 43.50
CA ALA A 20 57.86 28.33 43.53
C ALA A 20 59.21 28.78 44.13
N GLU A 21 59.72 28.01 45.09
CA GLU A 21 60.98 28.19 45.77
C GLU A 21 62.17 27.91 44.83
N GLU A 22 62.15 26.82 44.06
CA GLU A 22 63.20 26.52 43.07
C GLU A 22 63.22 27.52 41.90
N ILE A 23 62.04 28.01 41.49
CA ILE A 23 61.93 29.06 40.47
C ILE A 23 62.54 30.36 40.98
N ARG A 24 62.33 30.72 42.25
CA ARG A 24 62.95 31.89 42.87
C ARG A 24 64.47 31.76 42.83
N ASP A 25 65.01 30.59 43.19
CA ASP A 25 66.45 30.40 43.28
C ASP A 25 67.13 30.48 41.89
N ARG A 26 66.41 30.11 40.82
CA ARG A 26 66.91 30.19 39.43
C ARG A 26 66.76 31.55 38.78
N THR A 27 65.65 32.25 39.05
CA THR A 27 65.30 33.50 38.36
C THR A 27 65.58 34.76 39.17
N GLN A 28 65.83 34.60 40.47
CA GLN A 28 65.93 35.67 41.46
C GLN A 28 64.70 36.60 41.52
N PHE A 29 63.55 36.16 41.01
CA PHE A 29 62.30 36.93 41.10
C PHE A 29 61.67 36.83 42.48
N ASN A 30 60.85 37.82 42.84
CA ASN A 30 60.16 37.85 44.12
C ASN A 30 59.19 36.65 44.26
N LEU A 31 59.29 35.91 45.37
CA LEU A 31 58.48 34.72 45.64
C LEU A 31 56.97 35.00 45.62
N LYS A 32 56.53 36.16 46.11
CA LYS A 32 55.11 36.58 46.10
C LYS A 32 54.62 36.74 44.67
N TYR A 33 55.45 37.34 43.80
CA TYR A 33 55.13 37.50 42.38
C TYR A 33 55.07 36.15 41.66
N ILE A 34 56.02 35.25 41.91
CA ILE A 34 56.04 33.88 41.36
C ILE A 34 54.75 33.13 41.74
N LYS A 35 54.40 33.13 43.03
CA LYS A 35 53.17 32.48 43.54
C LYS A 35 51.92 33.07 42.91
N GLU A 36 51.87 34.39 42.70
CA GLU A 36 50.73 35.04 42.05
C GLU A 36 50.60 34.66 40.57
N VAL A 37 51.72 34.61 39.83
CA VAL A 37 51.75 34.20 38.42
C VAL A 37 51.29 32.75 38.27
N ILE A 38 51.82 31.84 39.10
CA ILE A 38 51.42 30.42 39.12
C ILE A 38 49.92 30.31 39.44
N ARG A 39 49.43 30.99 40.47
CA ARG A 39 48.01 30.95 40.86
C ARG A 39 47.09 31.41 39.73
N LYS A 40 47.44 32.51 39.04
CA LYS A 40 46.68 33.03 37.89
C LYS A 40 46.73 32.07 36.71
N TYR A 41 47.87 31.42 36.48
CA TYR A 41 48.03 30.43 35.43
C TYR A 41 47.17 29.18 35.69
N SER A 42 47.25 28.57 36.87
CA SER A 42 46.47 27.36 37.21
C SER A 42 44.96 27.59 37.12
N LYS A 43 44.44 28.72 37.64
CA LYS A 43 43.02 29.08 37.52
C LYS A 43 42.53 29.15 36.07
N ASN A 44 43.36 29.63 35.14
CA ASN A 44 43.01 29.71 33.73
C ASN A 44 43.08 28.35 33.03
N VAL A 45 43.99 27.46 33.45
CA VAL A 45 44.08 26.10 32.95
C VAL A 45 42.84 25.29 33.37
N ASP A 46 42.43 25.38 34.63
CA ASP A 46 41.25 24.69 35.15
C ASP A 46 39.95 25.16 34.46
N LYS A 47 39.84 26.47 34.20
CA LYS A 47 38.69 27.03 33.49
C LYS A 47 38.62 26.55 32.04
N LYS A 48 39.75 26.55 31.31
CA LYS A 48 39.81 26.03 29.93
C LYS A 48 39.58 24.52 29.86
N ALA A 49 40.03 23.76 30.86
CA ALA A 49 39.77 22.32 30.93
C ALA A 49 38.27 22.04 31.11
N LYS A 50 37.58 22.77 32.01
CA LYS A 50 36.13 22.66 32.22
C LYS A 50 35.31 23.06 31.00
N GLU A 51 35.67 24.13 30.30
CA GLU A 51 34.98 24.55 29.06
C GLU A 51 35.15 23.49 27.95
N LYS A 52 36.34 22.90 27.83
CA LYS A 52 36.62 21.86 26.82
C LYS A 52 35.91 20.53 27.13
N SER A 53 35.74 20.18 28.41
CA SER A 53 34.96 18.99 28.80
C SER A 53 33.45 19.20 28.62
N LEU A 54 32.92 20.40 28.88
CA LEU A 54 31.50 20.70 28.62
C LEU A 54 31.17 20.65 27.12
N SER A 55 32.04 21.21 26.29
CA SER A 55 31.90 21.18 24.82
C SER A 55 31.87 19.75 24.27
N LYS A 56 32.79 18.89 24.73
CA LYS A 56 32.84 17.48 24.31
C LYS A 56 31.60 16.71 24.74
N ASN A 57 31.10 16.93 25.96
CA ASN A 57 29.91 16.23 26.43
C ASN A 57 28.68 16.56 25.57
N ASN A 58 28.51 17.81 25.14
CA ASN A 58 27.42 18.19 24.26
C ASN A 58 27.53 17.54 22.87
N GLU A 59 28.74 17.40 22.32
CA GLU A 59 28.98 16.70 21.06
C GLU A 59 28.62 15.21 21.17
N PHE A 60 29.00 14.55 22.27
CA PHE A 60 28.64 13.14 22.49
C PHE A 60 27.14 12.93 22.61
N THR A 61 26.42 13.84 23.29
CA THR A 61 24.95 13.77 23.38
C THR A 61 24.29 13.90 22.01
N ALA A 62 24.75 14.87 21.19
CA ALA A 62 24.23 15.05 19.84
C ALA A 62 24.50 13.84 18.94
N ILE A 63 25.69 13.24 19.04
CA ILE A 63 26.02 12.00 18.31
C ILE A 63 25.10 10.85 18.74
N TYR A 64 24.82 10.72 20.03
CA TYR A 64 23.96 9.66 20.55
C TYR A 64 22.52 9.79 20.07
N GLU A 65 21.97 11.01 20.05
CA GLU A 65 20.64 11.28 19.49
C GLU A 65 20.58 10.94 17.99
N ASN A 66 21.58 11.38 17.23
CA ASN A 66 21.66 11.05 15.79
C ASN A 66 21.73 9.53 15.54
N ILE A 67 22.49 8.78 16.35
CA ILE A 67 22.58 7.31 16.24
C ILE A 67 21.21 6.68 16.51
N LYS A 68 20.49 7.18 17.51
CA LYS A 68 19.16 6.68 17.85
C LYS A 68 18.15 6.94 16.73
N ASP A 69 18.19 8.12 16.12
CA ASP A 69 17.33 8.46 14.99
C ASP A 69 17.65 7.61 13.76
N MET A 70 18.94 7.37 13.48
CA MET A 70 19.34 6.46 12.39
C MET A 70 18.88 5.03 12.63
N GLN A 71 18.93 4.53 13.87
CA GLN A 71 18.42 3.21 14.21
C GLN A 71 16.92 3.10 13.95
N PHE A 72 16.16 4.13 14.31
CA PHE A 72 14.71 4.18 14.06
C PHE A 72 14.37 4.15 12.56
N GLU A 73 15.10 4.89 11.73
CA GLU A 73 14.92 4.85 10.28
C GLU A 73 15.34 3.50 9.67
N ILE A 74 16.40 2.88 10.17
CA ILE A 74 16.78 1.51 9.75
C ILE A 74 15.66 0.51 10.05
N ASP A 75 15.02 0.61 11.21
CA ASP A 75 13.94 -0.33 11.57
C ASP A 75 12.67 -0.10 10.73
N LYS A 76 12.33 1.15 10.38
CA LYS A 76 11.28 1.43 9.39
C LYS A 76 11.59 0.82 8.03
N LEU A 77 12.83 0.97 7.56
CA LEU A 77 13.24 0.43 6.26
C LEU A 77 13.17 -1.10 6.23
N LYS A 78 13.49 -1.79 7.34
CA LYS A 78 13.33 -3.26 7.43
C LYS A 78 11.87 -3.67 7.29
N ILE A 79 10.95 -3.00 7.99
CA ILE A 79 9.51 -3.30 7.89
C ILE A 79 9.03 -3.13 6.45
N MET A 80 9.41 -2.02 5.79
CA MET A 80 9.07 -1.80 4.39
C MET A 80 9.65 -2.88 3.46
N PHE A 81 10.88 -3.33 3.73
CA PHE A 81 11.52 -4.37 2.93
C PHE A 81 10.80 -5.72 3.09
N ASP A 82 10.43 -6.08 4.32
CA ASP A 82 9.68 -7.31 4.60
C ASP A 82 8.32 -7.31 3.88
N GLU A 83 7.60 -6.18 3.91
CA GLU A 83 6.32 -6.03 3.18
C GLU A 83 6.48 -6.20 1.66
N ILE A 84 7.58 -5.71 1.08
CA ILE A 84 7.87 -5.86 -0.35
C ILE A 84 8.15 -7.33 -0.68
N VAL A 85 9.00 -7.99 0.13
CA VAL A 85 9.35 -9.40 -0.07
C VAL A 85 8.12 -10.31 0.03
N ASP A 86 7.23 -10.03 0.97
CA ASP A 86 5.98 -10.81 1.12
C ASP A 86 5.04 -10.61 -0.07
N LYS A 87 4.91 -9.39 -0.59
CA LYS A 87 4.15 -9.12 -1.83
C LYS A 87 4.72 -9.85 -3.04
N ASP A 88 6.04 -9.86 -3.20
CA ASP A 88 6.68 -10.58 -4.31
C ASP A 88 6.49 -12.10 -4.21
N ARG A 89 6.51 -12.66 -2.98
CA ARG A 89 6.21 -14.08 -2.75
C ARG A 89 4.77 -14.44 -3.07
N GLU A 90 3.80 -13.59 -2.72
CA GLU A 90 2.39 -13.82 -3.08
C GLU A 90 2.18 -13.75 -4.59
N LYS A 91 2.82 -12.78 -5.26
CA LYS A 91 2.76 -12.65 -6.71
C LYS A 91 3.31 -13.89 -7.41
N SER A 92 4.46 -14.40 -6.99
CA SER A 92 5.07 -15.62 -7.55
C SER A 92 4.16 -16.86 -7.38
N LYS A 93 3.53 -17.02 -6.21
CA LYS A 93 2.54 -18.11 -6.00
C LYS A 93 1.31 -17.98 -6.90
N ASN A 94 0.89 -16.76 -7.20
CA ASN A 94 -0.24 -16.53 -8.09
C ASN A 94 0.11 -16.86 -9.54
N GLU A 95 1.31 -16.47 -10.00
CA GLU A 95 1.82 -16.83 -11.33
C GLU A 95 1.91 -18.35 -11.52
N GLU A 96 2.41 -19.08 -10.51
CA GLU A 96 2.50 -20.54 -10.56
C GLU A 96 1.10 -21.21 -10.65
N ARG A 97 0.10 -20.69 -9.92
CA ARG A 97 -1.30 -21.14 -10.03
C ARG A 97 -1.89 -20.87 -11.41
N ILE A 98 -1.59 -19.72 -12.01
CA ILE A 98 -2.05 -19.37 -13.35
C ILE A 98 -1.47 -20.34 -14.38
N LEU A 99 -0.17 -20.65 -14.28
CA LEU A 99 0.48 -21.61 -15.17
C LEU A 99 -0.15 -23.01 -15.08
N LEU A 100 -0.41 -23.51 -13.86
CA LEU A 100 -1.11 -24.77 -13.65
C LEU A 100 -2.49 -24.78 -14.30
N ASN A 101 -3.28 -23.71 -14.12
CA ASN A 101 -4.60 -23.59 -14.75
C ASN A 101 -4.53 -23.59 -16.29
N ILE A 102 -3.49 -22.97 -16.87
CA ILE A 102 -3.29 -22.96 -18.33
C ILE A 102 -2.99 -24.38 -18.83
N GLU A 103 -2.13 -25.15 -18.15
CA GLU A 103 -1.85 -26.53 -18.52
C GLU A 103 -3.11 -27.42 -18.47
N GLU A 104 -3.96 -27.24 -17.45
CA GLU A 104 -5.25 -27.93 -17.36
C GLU A 104 -6.16 -27.60 -18.55
N VAL A 105 -6.25 -26.32 -18.93
CA VAL A 105 -7.03 -25.89 -20.09
C VAL A 105 -6.48 -26.47 -21.39
N GLU A 106 -5.16 -26.50 -21.57
CA GLU A 106 -4.54 -27.12 -22.74
C GLU A 106 -4.86 -28.62 -22.83
N ASN A 107 -4.77 -29.33 -21.71
CA ASN A 107 -5.10 -30.75 -21.63
C ASN A 107 -6.58 -30.99 -21.92
N PHE A 108 -7.46 -30.13 -21.41
CA PHE A 108 -8.89 -30.15 -21.74
C PHE A 108 -9.14 -29.97 -23.24
N ILE A 109 -8.48 -28.97 -23.86
CA ILE A 109 -8.57 -28.73 -25.31
C ILE A 109 -8.06 -29.94 -26.11
N LYS A 110 -6.94 -30.55 -25.71
CA LYS A 110 -6.41 -31.77 -26.34
C LYS A 110 -7.43 -32.92 -26.26
N ASN A 111 -8.11 -33.07 -25.14
CA ASN A 111 -9.15 -34.09 -24.97
C ASN A 111 -10.39 -33.84 -25.83
N ILE A 112 -10.84 -32.58 -25.94
CA ILE A 112 -11.92 -32.22 -26.87
C ILE A 112 -11.51 -32.55 -28.30
N LYS A 113 -10.32 -32.14 -28.74
CA LYS A 113 -9.83 -32.40 -30.10
C LYS A 113 -9.85 -33.90 -30.44
N LYS A 114 -9.38 -34.75 -29.52
CA LYS A 114 -9.39 -36.22 -29.70
C LYS A 114 -10.81 -36.79 -29.83
N ASN A 115 -11.80 -36.19 -29.19
CA ASN A 115 -13.16 -36.72 -29.10
C ASN A 115 -14.18 -35.91 -29.91
N ILE A 116 -13.75 -34.97 -30.74
CA ILE A 116 -14.63 -33.98 -31.36
C ILE A 116 -15.68 -34.62 -32.28
N ALA A 117 -15.35 -35.75 -32.90
CA ALA A 117 -16.27 -36.55 -33.72
C ALA A 117 -17.47 -37.09 -32.93
N ASN A 118 -17.35 -37.21 -31.61
CA ASN A 118 -18.39 -37.73 -30.72
C ASN A 118 -19.18 -36.60 -30.01
N ILE A 119 -18.85 -35.33 -30.26
CA ILE A 119 -19.46 -34.17 -29.59
C ILE A 119 -20.49 -33.54 -30.53
N ARG A 120 -21.77 -33.66 -30.19
CA ARG A 120 -22.88 -33.06 -30.99
C ARG A 120 -23.02 -31.56 -30.76
N SER A 121 -22.81 -31.10 -29.54
CA SER A 121 -22.77 -29.68 -29.19
C SER A 121 -21.98 -29.51 -27.89
N PHE A 122 -21.26 -28.40 -27.77
CA PHE A 122 -20.61 -28.02 -26.53
C PHE A 122 -20.68 -26.50 -26.37
N LYS A 123 -20.73 -26.04 -25.12
CA LYS A 123 -20.73 -24.61 -24.79
C LYS A 123 -19.76 -24.38 -23.65
N VAL A 124 -18.84 -23.43 -23.85
CA VAL A 124 -17.90 -22.99 -22.83
C VAL A 124 -18.18 -21.53 -22.49
N LYS A 125 -18.08 -21.19 -21.21
CA LYS A 125 -18.12 -19.83 -20.71
C LYS A 125 -16.73 -19.51 -20.15
N PHE A 126 -16.06 -18.53 -20.72
CA PHE A 126 -14.83 -17.98 -20.18
C PHE A 126 -15.15 -16.78 -19.31
N ILE A 127 -14.49 -16.69 -18.17
CA ILE A 127 -14.46 -15.50 -17.31
C ILE A 127 -12.99 -15.12 -17.23
N ILE A 128 -12.65 -13.95 -17.75
CA ILE A 128 -11.29 -13.43 -17.73
C ILE A 128 -11.37 -12.11 -16.98
N ASP A 129 -10.91 -12.09 -15.74
CA ASP A 129 -10.73 -10.86 -14.97
C ASP A 129 -9.32 -10.33 -15.24
N TRP A 130 -9.24 -9.31 -16.09
CA TRP A 130 -8.00 -8.59 -16.37
C TRP A 130 -7.90 -7.40 -15.41
N ASP A 131 -7.22 -7.57 -14.29
CA ASP A 131 -6.94 -6.48 -13.36
C ASP A 131 -5.73 -5.67 -13.89
N SER A 132 -6.01 -4.67 -14.73
CA SER A 132 -5.05 -3.61 -15.08
C SER A 132 -5.34 -2.36 -14.25
N SER A 133 -5.22 -2.46 -12.93
CA SER A 133 -5.37 -1.31 -12.04
C SER A 133 -4.08 -0.47 -11.98
N GLU A 134 -3.78 0.21 -13.09
CA GLU A 134 -3.12 1.53 -13.08
C GLU A 134 -3.85 2.49 -14.04
N THR A 135 -5.17 2.62 -13.91
CA THR A 135 -5.84 3.83 -14.42
C THR A 135 -6.88 4.34 -13.43
N LYS A 136 -6.63 5.57 -13.00
CA LYS A 136 -7.42 6.37 -12.08
C LYS A 136 -8.89 6.47 -12.50
N LYS A 137 -9.75 6.41 -11.48
CA LYS A 137 -11.10 7.00 -11.38
C LYS A 137 -11.59 7.72 -12.65
N ASN A 138 -12.49 7.07 -13.36
CA ASN A 138 -13.69 7.70 -13.90
C ASN A 138 -14.78 6.61 -13.92
N GLU A 139 -15.68 6.68 -12.94
CA GLU A 139 -16.93 5.93 -12.95
C GLU A 139 -17.83 6.50 -14.05
N GLU A 140 -17.65 6.05 -15.29
CA GLU A 140 -18.80 5.88 -16.17
C GLU A 140 -19.19 4.40 -16.10
N ILE A 141 -20.15 4.11 -15.23
CA ILE A 141 -20.90 2.86 -15.31
C ILE A 141 -21.63 2.92 -16.65
N ILE A 142 -21.03 2.34 -17.69
CA ILE A 142 -21.78 1.98 -18.89
C ILE A 142 -22.75 0.90 -18.40
N GLU A 143 -24.00 1.28 -18.14
CA GLU A 143 -25.08 0.33 -17.92
C GLU A 143 -25.27 -0.43 -19.23
N GLU A 144 -24.52 -1.52 -19.43
CA GLU A 144 -24.78 -2.48 -20.49
C GLU A 144 -26.23 -2.96 -20.32
N GLY A 145 -27.07 -2.64 -21.30
CA GLY A 145 -28.47 -3.05 -21.31
C GLY A 145 -28.59 -4.58 -21.14
N PRO A 146 -29.70 -5.09 -20.59
CA PRO A 146 -29.83 -6.50 -20.30
C PRO A 146 -29.68 -7.36 -21.57
N PHE A 147 -28.79 -8.35 -21.47
CA PHE A 147 -28.41 -9.31 -22.52
C PHE A 147 -29.57 -10.12 -23.13
N PHE A 148 -30.78 -10.00 -22.58
CA PHE A 148 -31.94 -10.77 -22.98
C PHE A 148 -33.20 -9.90 -23.03
N ASN A 149 -33.80 -9.82 -24.22
CA ASN A 149 -35.11 -9.19 -24.43
C ASN A 149 -36.23 -10.24 -24.25
N PRO A 150 -36.96 -10.23 -23.12
CA PRO A 150 -37.97 -11.23 -22.84
C PRO A 150 -39.23 -11.05 -23.70
N ILE A 151 -39.51 -9.84 -24.19
CA ILE A 151 -40.67 -9.53 -25.04
C ILE A 151 -40.49 -10.16 -26.42
N ALA A 152 -39.35 -9.90 -27.06
CA ALA A 152 -39.03 -10.48 -28.37
C ALA A 152 -38.98 -12.01 -28.31
N PHE A 153 -38.42 -12.57 -27.23
CA PHE A 153 -38.37 -14.02 -27.03
C PHE A 153 -39.76 -14.63 -26.84
N TYR A 154 -40.64 -13.97 -26.07
CA TYR A 154 -42.03 -14.41 -25.86
C TYR A 154 -42.80 -14.50 -27.18
N MET A 155 -42.67 -13.48 -28.04
CA MET A 155 -43.36 -13.45 -29.34
C MET A 155 -42.94 -14.60 -30.25
N LYS A 156 -41.67 -15.02 -30.17
CA LYS A 156 -41.11 -16.08 -31.02
C LYS A 156 -41.36 -17.50 -30.49
N GLU A 157 -41.16 -17.71 -29.19
CA GLU A 157 -41.05 -19.06 -28.59
C GLU A 157 -42.17 -19.36 -27.57
N GLY A 158 -42.97 -18.36 -27.19
CA GLY A 158 -44.10 -18.49 -26.28
C GLY A 158 -43.74 -18.56 -24.79
N GLU A 159 -44.78 -18.54 -23.95
CA GLU A 159 -44.68 -18.43 -22.49
C GLU A 159 -43.87 -19.56 -21.84
N LYS A 160 -44.10 -20.81 -22.28
CA LYS A 160 -43.47 -22.00 -21.70
C LYS A 160 -41.94 -21.96 -21.86
N ARG A 161 -41.47 -21.67 -23.06
CA ARG A 161 -40.03 -21.54 -23.34
C ARG A 161 -39.42 -20.31 -22.68
N LEU A 162 -40.17 -19.21 -22.59
CA LEU A 162 -39.69 -18.03 -21.85
C LEU A 162 -39.46 -18.37 -20.38
N ARG A 163 -40.40 -19.10 -19.74
CA ARG A 163 -40.24 -19.52 -18.35
C ARG A 163 -39.02 -20.41 -18.14
N GLU A 164 -38.86 -21.43 -18.99
CA GLU A 164 -37.69 -22.32 -18.96
C GLU A 164 -36.39 -21.52 -19.12
N LYS A 165 -36.36 -20.59 -20.08
CA LYS A 165 -35.20 -19.74 -20.34
C LYS A 165 -34.88 -18.81 -19.18
N LEU A 166 -35.91 -18.16 -18.61
CA LEU A 166 -35.75 -17.25 -17.48
C LEU A 166 -35.27 -17.99 -16.21
N ASN A 167 -35.60 -19.27 -16.07
CA ASN A 167 -35.16 -20.08 -14.93
C ASN A 167 -33.64 -20.32 -14.90
N TYR A 168 -32.91 -20.11 -15.99
CA TYR A 168 -31.44 -20.21 -15.99
C TYR A 168 -30.74 -18.95 -15.48
N PHE A 169 -31.45 -17.82 -15.34
CA PHE A 169 -30.86 -16.57 -14.88
C PHE A 169 -30.83 -16.47 -13.34
N SER A 170 -29.85 -15.73 -12.85
CA SER A 170 -29.72 -15.32 -11.45
C SER A 170 -30.71 -14.21 -11.09
N ASN A 171 -30.91 -13.97 -9.79
CA ASN A 171 -31.79 -12.89 -9.32
C ASN A 171 -31.34 -11.49 -9.77
N GLN A 172 -30.03 -11.26 -9.94
CA GLN A 172 -29.50 -9.98 -10.42
C GLN A 172 -29.81 -9.78 -11.90
N GLU A 173 -29.62 -10.82 -12.72
CA GLU A 173 -29.95 -10.80 -14.15
C GLU A 173 -31.47 -10.65 -14.37
N LEU A 174 -32.30 -11.28 -13.56
CA LEU A 174 -33.75 -11.07 -13.63
C LEU A 174 -34.12 -9.61 -13.29
N LYS A 175 -33.44 -8.98 -12.32
CA LYS A 175 -33.67 -7.57 -11.98
C LYS A 175 -33.19 -6.62 -13.07
N SER A 176 -32.10 -6.92 -13.76
CA SER A 176 -31.66 -6.10 -14.90
C SER A 176 -32.65 -6.20 -16.06
N ILE A 177 -33.17 -7.40 -16.35
CA ILE A 177 -34.25 -7.61 -17.34
C ILE A 177 -35.50 -6.80 -16.97
N ILE A 178 -35.91 -6.83 -15.69
CA ILE A 178 -37.04 -6.03 -15.19
C ILE A 178 -36.78 -4.54 -15.41
N LYS A 179 -35.59 -4.04 -15.07
CA LYS A 179 -35.25 -2.62 -15.19
C LYS A 179 -35.43 -2.11 -16.63
N ALA A 180 -35.05 -2.88 -17.64
CA ALA A 180 -35.13 -2.42 -19.03
C ALA A 180 -36.44 -2.73 -19.75
N TYR A 181 -37.06 -3.90 -19.49
CA TYR A 181 -38.17 -4.39 -20.32
C TYR A 181 -39.50 -4.52 -19.56
N ALA A 182 -39.48 -4.49 -18.23
CA ALA A 182 -40.68 -4.57 -17.40
C ALA A 182 -40.54 -3.68 -16.16
N PRO A 183 -40.30 -2.37 -16.33
CA PRO A 183 -39.92 -1.50 -15.21
C PRO A 183 -41.01 -1.51 -14.13
N ASP A 184 -40.58 -1.60 -12.87
CA ASP A 184 -41.45 -1.52 -11.71
C ASP A 184 -41.35 -0.13 -11.06
N PRO A 185 -42.29 0.80 -11.31
CA PRO A 185 -42.21 2.17 -10.79
C PRO A 185 -42.26 2.23 -9.26
N LYS A 186 -42.90 1.23 -8.63
CA LYS A 186 -42.99 1.11 -7.18
C LYS A 186 -41.74 0.47 -6.56
N GLY A 187 -40.88 -0.11 -7.38
CA GLY A 187 -39.59 -0.68 -7.00
C GLY A 187 -39.64 -1.91 -6.08
N TYR A 188 -40.81 -2.55 -5.94
CA TYR A 188 -40.96 -3.75 -5.13
C TYR A 188 -40.16 -4.92 -5.70
N ALA A 189 -40.14 -5.06 -7.02
CA ALA A 189 -39.43 -6.13 -7.72
C ALA A 189 -37.92 -6.13 -7.38
N TYR A 190 -37.30 -4.96 -7.24
CA TYR A 190 -35.87 -4.86 -6.91
C TYR A 190 -35.55 -5.33 -5.48
N ARG A 191 -36.54 -5.36 -4.58
CA ARG A 191 -36.40 -5.79 -3.18
C ARG A 191 -36.68 -7.28 -2.98
N TRP A 192 -37.25 -7.97 -3.96
CA TRP A 192 -37.55 -9.39 -3.82
C TRP A 192 -36.28 -10.25 -3.84
N LYS A 193 -36.26 -11.25 -2.95
CA LYS A 193 -35.23 -12.29 -2.87
C LYS A 193 -35.66 -13.59 -3.55
N SER A 194 -36.97 -13.81 -3.72
CA SER A 194 -37.52 -15.00 -4.36
C SER A 194 -37.40 -14.90 -5.87
N LYS A 195 -36.67 -15.87 -6.46
CA LYS A 195 -36.52 -16.04 -7.90
C LYS A 195 -37.87 -16.26 -8.59
N GLU A 196 -38.71 -17.12 -8.02
CA GLU A 196 -40.05 -17.44 -8.54
C GLU A 196 -40.92 -16.18 -8.65
N ARG A 197 -40.83 -15.29 -7.67
CA ARG A 197 -41.59 -14.03 -7.65
C ARG A 197 -41.12 -13.06 -8.74
N LEU A 198 -39.81 -13.00 -9.00
CA LEU A 198 -39.23 -12.22 -10.11
C LEU A 198 -39.64 -12.80 -11.47
N LEU A 199 -39.57 -14.12 -11.62
CA LEU A 199 -39.98 -14.83 -12.85
C LEU A 199 -41.44 -14.57 -13.18
N LYS A 200 -42.33 -14.76 -12.20
CA LYS A 200 -43.77 -14.53 -12.37
C LYS A 200 -44.06 -13.10 -12.81
N TYR A 201 -43.38 -12.11 -12.21
CA TYR A 201 -43.55 -10.71 -12.55
C TYR A 201 -43.13 -10.39 -13.99
N ILE A 202 -41.98 -10.90 -14.43
CA ILE A 202 -41.52 -10.73 -15.83
C ILE A 202 -42.53 -11.36 -16.79
N LEU A 203 -42.99 -12.59 -16.52
CA LEU A 203 -43.97 -13.29 -17.36
C LEU A 203 -45.29 -12.52 -17.46
N GLU A 204 -45.83 -12.04 -16.35
CA GLU A 204 -47.08 -11.27 -16.31
C GLU A 204 -46.97 -9.96 -17.10
N LYS A 205 -45.87 -9.23 -16.93
CA LYS A 205 -45.64 -7.96 -17.61
C LYS A 205 -45.42 -8.12 -19.11
N VAL A 206 -44.61 -9.11 -19.50
CA VAL A 206 -44.35 -9.41 -20.91
C VAL A 206 -45.64 -9.87 -21.60
N LYS A 207 -46.42 -10.74 -20.96
CA LYS A 207 -47.72 -11.19 -21.48
C LYS A 207 -48.69 -10.03 -21.67
N ALA A 208 -48.87 -9.20 -20.65
CA ALA A 208 -49.74 -8.02 -20.72
C ALA A 208 -49.31 -7.06 -21.84
N PHE A 209 -47.99 -6.86 -22.01
CA PHE A 209 -47.44 -6.02 -23.07
C PHE A 209 -47.73 -6.60 -24.46
N THR A 210 -47.53 -7.91 -24.66
CA THR A 210 -47.83 -8.55 -25.94
C THR A 210 -49.33 -8.61 -26.25
N ASP A 211 -50.17 -8.77 -25.24
CA ASP A 211 -51.62 -8.80 -25.40
C ASP A 211 -52.17 -7.39 -25.72
N SER A 212 -51.64 -6.34 -25.11
CA SER A 212 -51.95 -4.95 -25.48
C SER A 212 -51.44 -4.58 -26.88
N GLY A 213 -50.28 -5.11 -27.28
CA GLY A 213 -49.72 -4.90 -28.62
C GLY A 213 -50.54 -5.56 -29.74
N LYS A 214 -51.25 -6.66 -29.46
CA LYS A 214 -52.15 -7.31 -30.43
C LYS A 214 -53.36 -6.47 -30.80
N VAL A 215 -53.85 -5.60 -29.91
CA VAL A 215 -55.04 -4.76 -30.14
C VAL A 215 -54.82 -3.72 -31.24
N PHE A 216 -53.56 -3.40 -31.56
CA PHE A 216 -53.20 -2.43 -32.60
C PHE A 216 -52.90 -3.06 -33.98
N TYR A 217 -52.98 -4.39 -34.12
CA TYR A 217 -52.66 -5.12 -35.36
C TYR A 217 -53.82 -6.01 -35.88
N THR A 218 -55.02 -5.83 -35.35
CA THR A 218 -56.28 -6.32 -35.96
C THR A 218 -56.98 -5.19 -36.68
#